data_AF-A0A7S3XUG9-F1
#
_entry.id   AF-A0A7S3XUG9-F1
#
_cell.length_a   1.000
_cell.length_b   1.000
_cell.length_c   1.000
_cell.angle_alpha   90.00
_cell.angle_beta   90.00
_cell.angle_gamma   90.00
#
_symmetry.space_group_name_H-M   'P 1'
#
loop_
_entity.id
_entity.type
_entity.pdbx_description
1 polymer ?
#
loop_
_entity_poly.entity_id
_entity_poly.type
_entity_poly.pdbx_seq_one_letter_code
_entity_poly.pdbx_strand_id
1 'polypeptide(L)'
;MVYSSKYDMILMYGGVGPAEYTLADLSSTPEVEELSEFWQLGIHDCPSNCSDHGDCYYGFCFCDDGYYGVDCSNTSCPGDYCYYDDDNVQQCSHCSFAGYEHTDADTYASGLEKIPCSDDVTCYSNGICDGFGTCQCAPPFLGEDCAIKDCKDNCSFHGWCSVEFPVSRCMCNPGYYGEICEYQDCLNNCSYPNGVCDPDTGSCACRALMDPYVNTRVFRYWQGEDCSYLTAYAAAPTLRAPPL
;
A
#
# COMPACT_ATOMS: atom_id res chain seq x y z
N MET A 1 16.79 24.21 -41.86
CA MET A 1 16.09 25.07 -40.88
C MET A 1 16.28 26.54 -41.28
N VAL A 2 15.19 27.29 -41.40
CA VAL A 2 15.18 28.75 -41.65
C VAL A 2 14.16 29.40 -40.72
N TYR A 3 14.56 30.38 -39.93
CA TYR A 3 13.65 31.17 -39.10
C TYR A 3 13.04 32.32 -39.90
N SER A 4 11.72 32.49 -39.83
CA SER A 4 10.98 33.56 -40.51
C SER A 4 10.49 34.59 -39.50
N SER A 5 11.19 35.72 -39.37
CA SER A 5 10.83 36.81 -38.44
C SER A 5 9.47 37.47 -38.72
N LYS A 6 8.96 37.36 -39.95
CA LYS A 6 7.64 37.90 -40.31
C LYS A 6 6.48 37.07 -39.72
N TYR A 7 6.70 35.78 -39.54
CA TYR A 7 5.69 34.82 -39.12
C TYR A 7 6.04 34.12 -37.80
N ASP A 8 7.16 34.50 -37.19
CA ASP A 8 7.70 33.97 -35.94
C ASP A 8 7.67 32.43 -35.86
N MET A 9 8.27 31.80 -36.87
CA MET A 9 8.21 30.35 -37.06
C MET A 9 9.48 29.81 -37.69
N ILE A 10 9.77 28.55 -37.38
CA ILE A 10 10.89 27.82 -37.93
C ILE A 10 10.38 26.92 -39.06
N LEU A 11 11.01 27.07 -40.22
CA LEU A 11 10.79 26.22 -41.39
C LEU A 11 11.88 25.18 -41.48
N MET A 12 11.49 23.92 -41.41
CA MET A 12 12.38 22.79 -41.61
C MET A 12 12.02 22.10 -42.92
N TYR A 13 13.03 21.86 -43.73
CA TYR A 13 12.93 21.11 -44.98
C TYR A 13 13.73 19.83 -44.78
N GLY A 14 13.10 18.69 -45.10
CA GLY A 14 13.70 17.38 -44.98
C GLY A 14 13.05 16.54 -43.89
N GLY A 15 12.65 15.34 -44.28
CA GLY A 15 12.30 14.23 -43.41
C GLY A 15 12.89 12.97 -44.03
N VAL A 16 13.36 12.03 -43.22
CA VAL A 16 13.84 10.73 -43.70
C VAL A 16 12.81 9.68 -43.30
N GLY A 17 12.23 9.04 -44.31
CA GLY A 17 11.20 8.03 -44.12
C GLY A 17 11.43 6.84 -45.05
N PRO A 18 10.81 5.69 -44.79
CA PRO A 18 10.93 4.54 -45.68
C PRO A 18 10.38 4.89 -47.07
N ALA A 19 11.09 4.49 -48.13
CA ALA A 19 10.69 4.74 -49.52
C ALA A 19 9.32 4.13 -49.87
N GLU A 20 8.92 3.05 -49.18
CA GLU A 20 7.61 2.42 -49.27
C GLU A 20 7.00 2.17 -47.89
N TYR A 21 5.67 2.33 -47.79
CA TYR A 21 4.88 1.94 -46.61
C TYR A 21 4.71 0.41 -46.55
N THR A 22 5.80 -0.32 -46.30
CA THR A 22 5.74 -1.74 -45.97
C THR A 22 5.64 -1.94 -44.46
N LEU A 23 4.89 -2.96 -44.02
CA LEU A 23 4.93 -3.41 -42.63
C LEU A 23 6.38 -3.70 -42.25
N ALA A 24 6.89 -3.01 -41.23
CA ALA A 24 8.28 -3.11 -40.82
C ALA A 24 8.62 -4.57 -40.46
N ASP A 25 9.41 -5.22 -41.31
CA ASP A 25 10.05 -6.49 -40.97
C ASP A 25 11.27 -6.19 -40.09
N LEU A 26 11.29 -6.76 -38.88
CA LEU A 26 12.41 -6.65 -37.93
C LEU A 26 13.71 -7.27 -38.45
N SER A 27 13.65 -8.03 -39.56
CA SER A 27 14.82 -8.68 -40.17
C SER A 27 15.64 -7.78 -41.09
N SER A 28 15.10 -6.63 -41.52
CA SER A 28 15.78 -5.73 -42.49
C SER A 28 15.47 -4.27 -42.25
N THR A 29 16.48 -3.41 -42.31
CA THR A 29 16.29 -1.95 -42.32
C THR A 29 15.84 -1.51 -43.73
N PRO A 30 14.65 -0.91 -43.90
CA PRO A 30 14.18 -0.48 -45.23
C PRO A 30 15.06 0.66 -45.78
N GLU A 31 15.11 0.78 -47.11
CA GLU A 31 15.76 1.93 -47.77
C GLU A 31 15.00 3.21 -47.39
N VAL A 32 15.77 4.20 -46.94
CA VAL A 32 15.26 5.48 -46.45
C VAL A 32 15.46 6.52 -47.54
N GLU A 33 14.39 7.23 -47.91
CA GLU A 33 14.43 8.34 -48.88
C GLU A 33 14.22 9.68 -48.16
N GLU A 34 14.77 10.75 -48.74
CA GLU A 34 14.42 12.11 -48.32
C GLU A 34 13.00 12.41 -48.80
N LEU A 35 12.05 12.27 -47.88
CA LEU A 35 10.72 12.79 -48.08
C LEU A 35 10.86 14.32 -48.10
N SER A 36 10.41 14.93 -49.20
CA SER A 36 10.40 16.40 -49.39
C SER A 36 9.35 17.06 -48.50
N GLU A 37 9.39 16.74 -47.21
CA GLU A 37 8.48 17.21 -46.20
C GLU A 37 8.95 18.57 -45.68
N PHE A 38 7.96 19.42 -45.49
CA PHE A 38 8.10 20.75 -44.97
C PHE A 38 7.42 20.78 -43.61
N TRP A 39 8.22 20.92 -42.56
CA TRP A 39 7.72 21.05 -41.20
C TRP A 39 7.74 22.52 -40.81
N GLN A 40 6.58 23.02 -40.40
CA GLN A 40 6.42 24.34 -39.80
C GLN A 40 6.30 24.17 -38.29
N LEU A 41 7.23 24.76 -37.54
CA LEU A 41 7.14 24.87 -36.09
C LEU A 41 6.81 26.33 -35.75
N GLY A 42 5.60 26.57 -35.26
CA GLY A 42 5.20 27.85 -34.69
C GLY A 42 5.81 28.01 -33.31
N ILE A 43 6.64 29.05 -33.12
CA ILE A 43 7.36 29.28 -31.86
C ILE A 43 6.40 29.66 -30.71
N HIS A 44 5.21 30.13 -31.07
CA HIS A 44 4.14 30.50 -30.14
C HIS A 44 2.89 29.61 -30.30
N ASP A 45 2.94 28.59 -31.16
CA ASP A 45 1.83 27.67 -31.37
C ASP A 45 1.96 26.50 -30.40
N CYS A 46 1.48 26.70 -29.18
CA CYS A 46 1.44 25.62 -28.18
C CYS A 46 0.20 24.73 -28.33
N PRO A 47 0.31 23.42 -28.01
CA PRO A 47 -0.83 22.52 -27.94
C PRO A 47 -1.95 23.10 -27.06
N SER A 48 -3.17 23.17 -27.60
CA SER A 48 -4.37 23.68 -26.91
C SER A 48 -4.19 25.03 -26.19
N ASN A 49 -3.23 25.88 -26.60
CA ASN A 49 -2.85 27.09 -25.86
C ASN A 49 -2.50 26.81 -24.37
N CYS A 50 -1.84 25.68 -24.11
CA CYS A 50 -1.54 25.18 -22.76
C CYS A 50 -2.78 25.09 -21.86
N SER A 51 -3.97 24.89 -22.46
CA SER A 51 -5.26 24.81 -21.77
C SER A 51 -5.55 25.98 -20.83
N ASP A 52 -4.90 27.13 -21.07
CA ASP A 52 -4.90 28.31 -20.18
C ASP A 52 -4.42 28.00 -18.73
N HIS A 53 -3.61 26.95 -18.56
CA HIS A 53 -3.03 26.46 -17.30
C HIS A 53 -1.50 26.41 -17.35
N GLY A 54 -0.90 27.32 -18.11
CA GLY A 54 0.54 27.42 -18.23
C GLY A 54 1.00 28.47 -19.22
N ASP A 55 2.30 28.67 -19.25
CA ASP A 55 2.97 29.59 -20.16
C ASP A 55 3.49 28.85 -21.40
N CYS A 56 3.23 29.43 -22.58
CA CYS A 56 3.72 28.91 -23.85
C CYS A 56 5.09 29.49 -24.20
N TYR A 57 6.11 28.63 -24.36
CA TYR A 57 7.45 29.05 -24.73
C TYR A 57 8.07 28.09 -25.77
N TYR A 58 8.39 28.62 -26.95
CA TYR A 58 8.95 27.85 -28.07
C TYR A 58 8.14 26.60 -28.48
N GLY A 59 6.81 26.65 -28.35
CA GLY A 59 5.91 25.52 -28.65
C GLY A 59 5.78 24.49 -27.52
N PHE A 60 6.42 24.72 -26.37
CA PHE A 60 6.32 23.91 -25.16
C PHE A 60 5.47 24.61 -24.10
N CYS A 61 4.69 23.83 -23.35
CA CYS A 61 3.87 24.32 -22.25
C CYS A 61 4.56 24.14 -20.90
N PHE A 62 4.73 25.24 -20.19
CA PHE A 62 5.19 25.28 -18.80
C PHE A 62 3.97 25.44 -17.90
N CYS A 63 3.50 24.32 -17.34
CA CYS A 63 2.26 24.25 -16.60
C CYS A 63 2.36 24.91 -15.23
N ASP A 64 1.25 25.49 -14.80
CA ASP A 64 1.07 26.01 -13.45
C ASP A 64 1.04 24.86 -12.43
N ASP A 65 1.37 25.17 -11.17
CA ASP A 65 1.30 24.21 -10.07
C ASP A 65 -0.08 23.54 -9.99
N GLY A 66 -0.08 22.21 -9.95
CA GLY A 66 -1.31 21.40 -9.94
C GLY A 66 -1.82 21.00 -11.33
N TYR A 67 -1.13 21.38 -12.41
CA TYR A 67 -1.42 20.92 -13.77
C TYR A 67 -0.22 20.24 -14.41
N TYR A 68 -0.51 19.28 -15.29
CA TYR A 68 0.53 18.57 -16.01
C TYR A 68 0.12 18.11 -17.41
N GLY A 69 1.11 17.63 -18.16
CA GLY A 69 0.95 17.10 -19.50
C GLY A 69 1.39 18.08 -20.59
N VAL A 70 1.35 17.62 -21.84
CA VAL A 70 1.88 18.37 -23.00
C VAL A 70 1.15 19.68 -23.27
N ASP A 71 -0.09 19.80 -22.80
CA ASP A 71 -0.96 20.95 -22.97
C ASP A 71 -1.56 21.45 -21.65
N CYS A 72 -1.04 21.01 -20.50
CA CYS A 72 -1.51 21.36 -19.16
C CYS A 72 -3.01 21.10 -18.90
N SER A 73 -3.63 20.18 -19.64
CA SER A 73 -5.05 19.85 -19.47
C SER A 73 -5.31 18.91 -18.29
N ASN A 74 -4.31 18.17 -17.81
CA ASN A 74 -4.47 17.22 -16.71
C ASN A 74 -4.22 17.90 -15.36
N THR A 75 -4.98 17.51 -14.35
CA THR A 75 -4.81 17.97 -12.96
C THR A 75 -3.94 16.98 -12.19
N SER A 76 -2.91 17.49 -11.52
CA SER A 76 -1.98 16.70 -10.70
C SER A 76 -2.71 15.98 -9.56
N CYS A 77 -2.27 14.77 -9.29
CA CYS A 77 -2.76 13.96 -8.17
C CYS A 77 -1.96 14.18 -6.89
N PRO A 78 -2.49 13.82 -5.71
CA PRO A 78 -1.80 13.96 -4.43
C PRO A 78 -0.39 13.38 -4.40
N GLY A 79 0.50 14.06 -3.68
CA GLY A 79 1.91 13.68 -3.63
C GLY A 79 2.60 13.87 -4.98
N ASP A 80 2.17 14.87 -5.75
CA ASP A 80 2.77 15.21 -7.02
C ASP A 80 4.14 15.87 -6.84
N TYR A 81 5.03 15.52 -7.76
CA TYR A 81 6.30 16.18 -7.93
C TYR A 81 6.63 16.24 -9.41
N CYS A 82 6.66 17.45 -9.95
CA CYS A 82 6.91 17.72 -11.36
C CYS A 82 8.16 18.57 -11.52
N TYR A 83 9.00 18.21 -12.49
CA TYR A 83 10.13 19.02 -12.93
C TYR A 83 10.22 18.99 -14.45
N TYR A 84 10.99 19.91 -15.03
CA TYR A 84 11.25 19.95 -16.47
C TYR A 84 12.66 19.40 -16.75
N ASP A 85 12.77 18.50 -17.72
CA ASP A 85 14.07 18.01 -18.18
C ASP A 85 14.76 19.00 -19.14
N ASP A 86 15.98 18.65 -19.59
CA ASP A 86 16.77 19.48 -20.51
C ASP A 86 16.08 19.69 -21.87
N ASP A 87 15.11 18.85 -22.24
CA ASP A 87 14.33 18.93 -23.48
C ASP A 87 13.02 19.73 -23.30
N ASN A 88 12.80 20.36 -22.13
CA ASN A 88 11.58 21.06 -21.74
C ASN A 88 10.33 20.16 -21.71
N VAL A 89 10.52 18.87 -21.45
CA VAL A 89 9.41 17.94 -21.21
C VAL A 89 9.15 17.87 -19.70
N GLN A 90 7.89 18.02 -19.32
CA GLN A 90 7.48 17.91 -17.93
C GLN A 90 7.50 16.44 -17.50
N GLN A 91 8.32 16.12 -16.51
CA GLN A 91 8.38 14.82 -15.85
C GLN A 91 7.67 14.92 -14.51
N CYS A 92 6.58 14.17 -14.35
CA CYS A 92 5.79 14.19 -13.13
C CYS A 92 5.74 12.81 -12.48
N SER A 93 5.98 12.77 -11.18
CA SER A 93 5.59 11.67 -10.30
C SER A 93 4.27 12.02 -9.65
N HIS A 94 3.33 11.08 -9.64
CA HIS A 94 2.02 11.25 -9.03
C HIS A 94 1.70 10.09 -8.08
N CYS A 95 0.76 10.33 -7.17
CA CYS A 95 0.38 9.34 -6.17
C CYS A 95 1.61 8.85 -5.40
N SER A 96 2.48 9.81 -5.09
CA SER A 96 3.84 9.56 -4.67
C SER A 96 4.09 10.07 -3.26
N PHE A 97 4.95 9.36 -2.55
CA PHE A 97 5.31 9.68 -1.18
C PHE A 97 6.76 9.29 -0.93
N ALA A 98 7.34 9.83 0.14
CA ALA A 98 8.68 9.49 0.57
C ALA A 98 8.77 9.33 2.09
N GLY A 99 9.90 8.80 2.55
CA GLY A 99 10.20 8.57 3.96
C GLY A 99 9.93 7.15 4.46
N TYR A 100 9.22 6.33 3.69
CA TYR A 100 9.02 4.91 3.99
C TYR A 100 8.95 4.08 2.71
N GLU A 101 9.68 2.97 2.67
CA GLU A 101 9.65 2.01 1.57
C GLU A 101 8.92 0.76 2.04
N HIS A 102 7.85 0.38 1.32
CA HIS A 102 7.04 -0.77 1.68
C HIS A 102 7.68 -2.10 1.26
N THR A 103 7.59 -3.09 2.15
CA THR A 103 8.01 -4.48 1.93
C THR A 103 6.89 -5.46 2.30
N ASP A 104 7.04 -6.72 1.91
CA ASP A 104 6.07 -7.77 2.26
C ASP A 104 6.00 -8.08 3.76
N ALA A 105 7.06 -7.75 4.50
CA ALA A 105 7.19 -8.01 5.93
C ALA A 105 6.90 -6.79 6.81
N ASP A 106 6.32 -5.72 6.25
CA ASP A 106 6.04 -4.52 7.01
C ASP A 106 5.04 -4.78 8.14
N THR A 107 5.37 -4.27 9.31
CA THR A 107 4.51 -4.23 10.49
C THR A 107 4.22 -2.79 10.87
N TYR A 108 3.15 -2.55 11.62
CA TYR A 108 2.83 -1.21 12.13
C TYR A 108 4.02 -0.55 12.85
N ALA A 109 4.33 0.69 12.45
CA ALA A 109 5.36 1.52 13.07
C ALA A 109 4.79 2.89 13.43
N SER A 110 4.88 3.25 14.70
CA SER A 110 4.36 4.53 15.21
C SER A 110 5.37 5.67 15.08
N GLY A 111 4.87 6.88 14.78
CA GLY A 111 5.69 8.11 14.80
C GLY A 111 6.50 8.33 13.53
N LEU A 112 6.15 7.65 12.43
CA LEU A 112 6.68 7.95 11.11
C LEU A 112 5.76 8.95 10.42
N GLU A 113 6.36 9.94 9.76
CA GLU A 113 5.66 10.97 9.02
C GLU A 113 6.01 10.88 7.55
N LYS A 114 5.08 11.32 6.70
CA LYS A 114 5.28 11.43 5.26
C LYS A 114 6.21 12.59 4.96
N ILE A 115 7.16 12.38 4.07
CA ILE A 115 8.06 13.41 3.56
C ILE A 115 7.58 13.82 2.16
N PRO A 116 7.51 15.12 1.85
CA PRO A 116 7.20 15.56 0.50
C PRO A 116 8.30 15.13 -0.48
N CYS A 117 7.87 14.80 -1.69
CA CYS A 117 8.75 14.46 -2.79
C CYS A 117 9.61 15.65 -3.24
N SER A 118 10.85 15.39 -3.62
CA SER A 118 11.78 16.38 -4.19
C SER A 118 12.89 15.71 -5.00
N ASP A 119 13.71 16.50 -5.70
CA ASP A 119 14.88 15.98 -6.44
C ASP A 119 15.86 15.18 -5.57
N ASP A 120 16.01 15.57 -4.30
CA ASP A 120 16.93 14.95 -3.35
C ASP A 120 16.33 13.70 -2.65
N VAL A 121 15.03 13.48 -2.80
CA VAL A 121 14.28 12.48 -2.04
C VAL A 121 13.56 11.53 -2.99
N THR A 122 13.96 10.26 -2.97
CA THR A 122 13.34 9.23 -3.80
C THR A 122 11.87 9.05 -3.46
N CYS A 123 11.03 9.22 -4.48
CA CYS A 123 9.59 9.03 -4.41
C CYS A 123 9.20 7.60 -4.75
N TYR A 124 8.28 7.06 -3.96
CA TYR A 124 7.61 5.79 -4.23
C TYR A 124 6.18 6.07 -4.63
N SER A 125 5.66 5.33 -5.60
CA SER A 125 4.27 5.40 -6.00
C SER A 125 3.69 4.00 -6.08
N ASN A 126 2.53 3.81 -5.46
CA ASN A 126 1.78 2.56 -5.48
C ASN A 126 0.44 2.71 -6.21
N GLY A 127 0.33 3.71 -7.09
CA GLY A 127 -0.91 4.02 -7.79
C GLY A 127 -0.68 4.72 -9.11
N ILE A 128 -1.78 4.92 -9.83
CA ILE A 128 -1.80 5.63 -11.10
C ILE A 128 -2.72 6.84 -10.96
N CYS A 129 -2.28 7.98 -11.48
CA CYS A 129 -3.11 9.19 -11.55
C CYS A 129 -4.07 9.12 -12.74
N ASP A 130 -5.33 9.47 -12.53
CA ASP A 130 -6.35 9.48 -13.58
C ASP A 130 -6.34 10.75 -14.46
N GLY A 131 -5.55 11.75 -14.06
CA GLY A 131 -5.47 13.06 -14.73
C GLY A 131 -6.52 14.07 -14.27
N PHE A 132 -7.36 13.73 -13.30
CA PHE A 132 -8.38 14.61 -12.71
C PHE A 132 -8.13 14.83 -11.21
N GLY A 133 -6.90 14.63 -10.76
CA GLY A 133 -6.50 14.79 -9.36
C GLY A 133 -6.86 13.62 -8.44
N THR A 134 -7.22 12.44 -8.99
CA THR A 134 -7.53 11.26 -8.17
C THR A 134 -6.54 10.12 -8.41
N CYS A 135 -6.02 9.55 -7.31
CA CYS A 135 -5.16 8.38 -7.35
C CYS A 135 -5.95 7.07 -7.33
N GLN A 136 -5.61 6.19 -8.26
CA GLN A 136 -6.07 4.80 -8.27
C GLN A 136 -4.97 3.92 -7.67
N CYS A 137 -5.13 3.53 -6.41
CA CYS A 137 -4.15 2.73 -5.69
C CYS A 137 -4.19 1.26 -6.09
N ALA A 138 -3.01 0.66 -6.24
CA ALA A 138 -2.87 -0.80 -6.35
C ALA A 138 -3.19 -1.45 -4.98
N PRO A 139 -3.99 -2.52 -4.91
CA PRO A 139 -4.17 -3.24 -3.65
C PRO A 139 -2.84 -3.78 -3.11
N PRO A 140 -2.55 -3.72 -1.79
CA PRO A 140 -3.43 -3.29 -0.69
C PRO A 140 -3.19 -1.84 -0.23
N PHE A 141 -2.80 -0.93 -1.13
CA PHE A 141 -2.52 0.47 -0.77
C PHE A 141 -3.79 1.32 -0.76
N LEU A 142 -3.80 2.30 0.14
CA LEU A 142 -4.90 3.19 0.49
C LEU A 142 -4.38 4.62 0.70
N GLY A 143 -5.33 5.56 0.83
CA GLY A 143 -5.06 6.98 1.03
C GLY A 143 -5.12 7.78 -0.26
N GLU A 144 -5.00 9.10 -0.14
CA GLU A 144 -5.06 10.02 -1.27
C GLU A 144 -3.84 9.89 -2.20
N ASP A 145 -2.69 9.54 -1.65
CA ASP A 145 -1.39 9.37 -2.31
C ASP A 145 -0.92 7.91 -2.36
N CYS A 146 -1.79 6.95 -2.05
CA CYS A 146 -1.49 5.52 -2.01
C CYS A 146 -0.30 5.13 -1.09
N ALA A 147 -0.02 5.94 -0.07
CA ALA A 147 1.11 5.74 0.84
C ALA A 147 0.80 4.84 2.03
N ILE A 148 -0.46 4.45 2.25
CA ILE A 148 -0.88 3.70 3.43
C ILE A 148 -1.17 2.27 3.03
N LYS A 149 -0.55 1.28 3.67
CA LYS A 149 -0.87 -0.14 3.45
C LYS A 149 -2.05 -0.57 4.33
N ASP A 150 -3.03 -1.24 3.75
CA ASP A 150 -4.20 -1.77 4.46
C ASP A 150 -3.83 -2.88 5.47
N CYS A 151 -4.72 -3.15 6.42
CA CYS A 151 -4.54 -4.21 7.40
C CYS A 151 -4.43 -5.58 6.72
N LYS A 152 -3.42 -6.35 7.14
CA LYS A 152 -3.22 -7.71 6.68
C LYS A 152 -4.39 -8.62 7.12
N ASP A 153 -4.83 -9.46 6.19
CA ASP A 153 -5.89 -10.47 6.39
C ASP A 153 -7.17 -9.94 7.06
N ASN A 154 -7.47 -8.66 6.88
CA ASN A 154 -8.62 -7.97 7.47
C ASN A 154 -8.76 -8.22 8.99
N CYS A 155 -7.63 -8.21 9.71
CA CYS A 155 -7.57 -8.42 11.16
C CYS A 155 -8.21 -9.74 11.62
N SER A 156 -8.07 -10.81 10.82
CA SER A 156 -8.68 -12.12 11.05
C SER A 156 -10.19 -12.07 11.30
N PHE A 157 -10.86 -10.98 10.89
CA PHE A 157 -12.24 -10.65 11.24
C PHE A 157 -12.53 -10.58 12.76
N HIS A 158 -11.49 -10.45 13.59
CA HIS A 158 -11.53 -10.38 15.04
C HIS A 158 -11.19 -8.98 15.58
N GLY A 159 -11.21 -7.97 14.72
CA GLY A 159 -10.99 -6.57 15.08
C GLY A 159 -11.45 -5.63 13.99
N TRP A 160 -11.10 -4.36 14.13
CA TRP A 160 -11.28 -3.35 13.10
C TRP A 160 -9.93 -2.73 12.72
N CYS A 161 -9.81 -2.26 11.48
CA CYS A 161 -8.57 -1.68 10.96
C CYS A 161 -8.49 -0.18 11.22
N SER A 162 -7.47 0.27 11.95
CA SER A 162 -7.12 1.69 12.07
C SER A 162 -6.18 2.06 10.93
N VAL A 163 -6.69 2.81 9.95
CA VAL A 163 -5.94 3.21 8.76
C VAL A 163 -4.99 4.35 9.11
N GLU A 164 -3.70 4.05 9.18
CA GLU A 164 -2.64 4.96 9.61
C GLU A 164 -1.38 4.73 8.76
N PHE A 165 -0.65 5.81 8.46
CA PHE A 165 0.65 5.70 7.81
C PHE A 165 1.69 5.13 8.79
N PRO A 166 2.63 4.28 8.32
CA PRO A 166 2.76 3.74 6.95
C PRO A 166 1.93 2.48 6.70
N VAL A 167 1.71 1.67 7.74
CA VAL A 167 0.93 0.44 7.65
C VAL A 167 -0.18 0.52 8.68
N SER A 168 -1.39 0.16 8.27
CA SER A 168 -2.57 0.20 9.12
C SER A 168 -2.48 -0.83 10.25
N ARG A 169 -3.14 -0.54 11.38
CA ARG A 169 -3.07 -1.37 12.60
C ARG A 169 -4.40 -2.02 12.94
N CYS A 170 -4.38 -3.30 13.26
CA CYS A 170 -5.57 -4.00 13.75
C CYS A 170 -5.86 -3.70 15.22
N MET A 171 -7.06 -3.21 15.48
CA MET A 171 -7.62 -3.00 16.82
C MET A 171 -8.52 -4.20 17.17
N CYS A 172 -7.97 -5.11 17.98
CA CYS A 172 -8.63 -6.37 18.29
C CYS A 172 -9.83 -6.22 19.22
N ASN A 173 -10.85 -7.04 18.98
CA ASN A 173 -11.97 -7.19 19.87
C ASN A 173 -11.52 -7.82 21.20
N PRO A 174 -12.27 -7.59 22.31
CA PRO A 174 -11.93 -8.17 23.61
C PRO A 174 -11.75 -9.69 23.53
N GLY A 175 -10.63 -10.19 24.07
CA GLY A 175 -10.27 -11.60 24.05
C GLY A 175 -9.49 -12.04 22.81
N TYR A 176 -9.15 -11.14 21.88
CA TYR A 176 -8.24 -11.40 20.78
C TYR A 176 -7.01 -10.47 20.85
N TYR A 177 -5.87 -10.97 20.42
CA TYR A 177 -4.60 -10.25 20.35
C TYR A 177 -3.73 -10.79 19.21
N GLY A 178 -2.58 -10.15 18.98
CA GLY A 178 -1.71 -10.43 17.85
C GLY A 178 -1.61 -9.23 16.90
N GLU A 179 -0.89 -9.38 15.80
CA GLU A 179 -0.74 -8.29 14.82
C GLU A 179 -2.00 -8.13 13.97
N ILE A 180 -2.66 -9.25 13.66
CA ILE A 180 -3.88 -9.34 12.87
C ILE A 180 -5.02 -9.97 13.68
N CYS A 181 -4.97 -9.89 15.01
CA CYS A 181 -5.97 -10.47 15.92
C CYS A 181 -6.17 -11.99 15.74
N GLU A 182 -5.09 -12.69 15.43
CA GLU A 182 -5.03 -14.11 15.14
C GLU A 182 -5.09 -14.99 16.40
N TYR A 183 -4.72 -14.45 17.57
CA TYR A 183 -4.67 -15.20 18.81
C TYR A 183 -5.84 -14.85 19.73
N GLN A 184 -6.28 -15.81 20.51
CA GLN A 184 -7.36 -15.67 21.48
C GLN A 184 -6.82 -15.80 22.92
N ASP A 185 -7.24 -14.90 23.80
CA ASP A 185 -6.92 -14.95 25.22
C ASP A 185 -7.64 -16.12 25.90
N CYS A 186 -6.91 -16.88 26.72
CA CYS A 186 -7.51 -17.87 27.58
C CYS A 186 -8.06 -17.26 28.87
N LEU A 187 -9.25 -17.71 29.27
CA LEU A 187 -9.87 -17.31 30.53
C LEU A 187 -8.90 -17.55 31.71
N ASN A 188 -8.67 -16.50 32.51
CA ASN A 188 -7.76 -16.49 33.66
C ASN A 188 -6.37 -17.09 33.40
N ASN A 189 -5.86 -17.00 32.16
CA ASN A 189 -4.59 -17.62 31.76
C ASN A 189 -4.50 -19.11 32.17
N CYS A 190 -5.61 -19.83 32.02
CA CYS A 190 -5.75 -21.23 32.44
C CYS A 190 -5.33 -21.51 33.88
N SER A 191 -5.54 -20.53 34.77
CA SER A 191 -5.14 -20.56 36.18
C SER A 191 -3.69 -21.01 36.35
N TYR A 192 -2.78 -20.51 35.49
CA TYR A 192 -1.37 -20.91 35.47
C TYR A 192 -0.79 -21.03 36.90
N PRO A 193 -0.17 -22.18 37.27
CA PRO A 193 0.33 -23.24 36.39
C PRO A 193 -0.62 -24.43 36.18
N ASN A 194 -1.91 -24.30 36.48
CA ASN A 194 -2.88 -25.41 36.48
C ASN A 194 -3.24 -25.90 35.08
N GLY A 195 -3.15 -25.05 34.06
CA GLY A 195 -3.38 -25.40 32.66
C GLY A 195 -2.37 -24.77 31.72
N VAL A 196 -2.47 -25.13 30.45
CA VAL A 196 -1.74 -24.52 29.33
C VAL A 196 -2.77 -23.97 28.35
N CYS A 197 -2.59 -22.73 27.94
CA CYS A 197 -3.45 -22.06 26.96
C CYS A 197 -3.09 -22.48 25.54
N ASP A 198 -4.10 -22.81 24.74
CA ASP A 198 -3.99 -22.90 23.29
C ASP A 198 -4.39 -21.54 22.67
N PRO A 199 -3.42 -20.78 22.10
CA PRO A 199 -3.67 -19.42 21.61
C PRO A 199 -4.53 -19.38 20.35
N ASP A 200 -4.65 -20.48 19.59
CA ASP A 200 -5.45 -20.51 18.35
C ASP A 200 -6.94 -20.75 18.65
N THR A 201 -7.25 -21.41 19.77
CA THR A 201 -8.63 -21.76 20.17
C THR A 201 -9.11 -21.05 21.43
N GLY A 202 -8.22 -20.35 22.14
CA GLY A 202 -8.51 -19.76 23.45
C GLY A 202 -8.86 -20.78 24.55
N SER A 203 -8.61 -22.06 24.30
CA SER A 203 -9.03 -23.17 25.17
C SER A 203 -7.91 -23.62 26.12
N CYS A 204 -8.27 -23.98 27.34
CA CYS A 204 -7.31 -24.43 28.34
C CYS A 204 -7.16 -25.95 28.41
N ALA A 205 -5.94 -26.43 28.20
CA ALA A 205 -5.56 -27.81 28.48
C ALA A 205 -5.14 -27.95 29.95
N CYS A 206 -6.04 -28.47 30.79
CA CYS A 206 -5.79 -28.63 32.22
C CYS A 206 -4.78 -29.74 32.55
N ARG A 207 -3.83 -29.42 33.42
CA ARG A 207 -2.78 -30.36 33.85
C ARG A 207 -3.31 -31.37 34.85
N ALA A 208 -2.65 -32.54 34.86
CA ALA A 208 -2.83 -33.54 35.89
C ALA A 208 -2.12 -33.14 37.20
N LEU A 209 -2.84 -33.23 38.31
CA LEU A 209 -2.29 -33.26 39.66
C LEU A 209 -1.78 -34.68 39.95
N MET A 210 -0.49 -34.82 40.26
CA MET A 210 0.12 -36.10 40.60
C MET A 210 -0.12 -36.48 42.06
N ASP A 211 -0.13 -37.77 42.36
CA ASP A 211 -0.24 -38.29 43.73
C ASP A 211 1.01 -37.86 44.55
N PRO A 212 0.84 -37.20 45.70
CA PRO A 212 1.94 -36.68 46.49
C PRO A 212 2.84 -37.78 47.09
N TYR A 213 2.34 -39.01 47.19
CA TYR A 213 3.10 -40.16 47.70
C TYR A 213 3.70 -41.00 46.56
N VAL A 214 3.11 -40.94 45.36
CA VAL A 214 3.57 -41.67 44.16
C VAL A 214 3.51 -40.76 42.92
N ASN A 215 4.59 -40.03 42.66
CA ASN A 215 4.66 -38.99 41.60
C ASN A 215 4.58 -39.52 40.13
N THR A 216 4.23 -40.78 39.94
CA THR A 216 3.98 -41.40 38.63
C THR A 216 2.49 -41.67 38.40
N ARG A 217 1.66 -41.53 39.44
CA ARG A 217 0.23 -41.76 39.37
C ARG A 217 -0.51 -40.43 39.31
N VAL A 218 -1.32 -40.25 38.28
CA VAL A 218 -2.25 -39.12 38.22
C VAL A 218 -3.30 -39.30 39.31
N PHE A 219 -3.39 -38.31 40.20
CA PHE A 219 -4.42 -38.25 41.23
C PHE A 219 -5.73 -37.68 40.66
N ARG A 220 -5.66 -36.55 39.96
CA ARG A 220 -6.81 -35.88 39.33
C ARG A 220 -6.35 -34.90 38.25
N TYR A 221 -7.26 -34.42 37.40
CA TYR A 221 -7.04 -33.26 36.53
C TYR A 221 -7.70 -32.01 37.10
N TRP A 222 -7.10 -30.84 36.88
CA TRP A 222 -7.82 -29.58 37.04
C TRP A 222 -9.05 -29.54 36.12
N GLN A 223 -10.12 -28.89 36.59
CA GLN A 223 -11.41 -28.82 35.92
C GLN A 223 -11.86 -27.37 35.80
N GLY A 224 -12.81 -27.14 34.88
CA GLY A 224 -13.26 -25.80 34.47
C GLY A 224 -12.68 -25.40 33.12
N GLU A 225 -13.27 -24.39 32.50
CA GLU A 225 -12.80 -23.81 31.22
C GLU A 225 -11.43 -23.12 31.37
N ASP A 226 -11.07 -22.73 32.58
CA ASP A 226 -9.82 -22.05 32.94
C ASP A 226 -8.97 -22.84 33.95
N CYS A 227 -9.28 -24.11 34.19
CA CYS A 227 -8.59 -24.97 35.15
C CYS A 227 -8.57 -24.44 36.61
N SER A 228 -9.60 -23.69 37.02
CA SER A 228 -9.67 -23.03 38.33
C SER A 228 -9.95 -23.97 39.52
N TYR A 229 -10.54 -25.16 39.33
CA TYR A 229 -11.02 -25.95 40.46
C TYR A 229 -10.81 -27.46 40.33
N LEU A 230 -10.98 -28.15 41.46
CA LEU A 230 -11.03 -29.61 41.58
C LEU A 230 -12.33 -29.97 42.29
N THR A 231 -13.16 -30.83 41.70
CA THR A 231 -14.38 -31.31 42.39
C THR A 231 -14.01 -32.18 43.60
N ALA A 232 -14.33 -31.75 44.82
CA ALA A 232 -14.15 -32.61 45.98
C ALA A 232 -15.13 -33.81 45.93
N TYR A 233 -14.67 -35.01 46.34
CA TYR A 233 -15.61 -36.11 46.61
C TYR A 233 -16.43 -35.73 47.84
N ALA A 234 -17.69 -35.33 47.66
CA ALA A 234 -18.70 -35.59 48.66
C ALA A 234 -19.08 -37.07 48.59
N ALA A 235 -18.16 -37.96 49.01
CA ALA A 235 -18.61 -39.24 49.53
C ALA A 235 -19.24 -38.93 50.88
N ALA A 236 -20.51 -38.50 50.88
CA ALA A 236 -21.28 -38.45 52.11
C ALA A 236 -21.23 -39.87 52.71
N PRO A 237 -20.66 -40.06 53.91
CA PRO A 237 -20.77 -41.35 54.56
C PRO A 237 -22.26 -41.63 54.71
N THR A 238 -22.74 -42.74 54.16
CA THR A 238 -24.10 -43.20 54.41
C THR A 238 -24.24 -43.39 55.92
N LEU A 239 -24.91 -42.46 56.61
CA LEU A 239 -25.27 -42.61 58.01
C LEU A 239 -26.23 -43.81 58.08
N ARG A 240 -25.71 -44.98 58.48
CA ARG A 240 -26.55 -46.08 58.93
C ARG A 240 -27.25 -45.62 60.20
N ALA A 241 -28.56 -45.44 60.14
CA ALA A 241 -29.37 -45.27 61.34
C ALA A 241 -29.24 -46.52 62.23
N PRO A 242 -29.09 -46.38 63.55
CA PRO A 242 -29.07 -47.53 64.45
C PRO A 242 -30.46 -48.21 64.46
N PRO A 243 -30.51 -49.56 64.62
CA PRO A 243 -31.77 -50.29 64.65
C PRO A 243 -32.59 -49.93 65.90
N LEU A 244 -33.91 -49.87 65.71
CA LEU A 244 -34.94 -49.57 66.72
C LEU A 244 -34.90 -50.52 67.93
#